data_AF-A0A1V6JW49-F1
#
_entry.id   AF-A0A1V6JW49-F1
#
_cell.length_a   1.000
_cell.length_b   1.000
_cell.length_c   1.000
_cell.angle_alpha   90.00
_cell.angle_beta   90.00
_cell.angle_gamma   90.00
#
_symmetry.space_group_name_H-M   'P 1'
#
loop_
_entity.id
_entity.type
_entity.pdbx_description
1 polymer ?
#
loop_
_entity_poly.entity_id
_entity_poly.type
_entity_poly.pdbx_seq_one_letter_code
_entity_poly.pdbx_strand_id
1 'polypeptide(L)'
;MELRVASLERTLVDVLDRPALSGSWEEIWRSLESVEFFDLDKVVEYALLLGNATTVAKVGFFLEQHRDQLMVEDRHLKALHDLRPRQPHYLDRARRESGCFVSKWNLMVPREVLERAWGEVL
;
A
#
# COMPACT_ATOMS: atom_id res chain seq x y z
N MET A 1 1.57 26.54 20.30
CA MET A 1 2.42 25.35 20.21
C MET A 1 2.24 24.77 18.83
N GLU A 2 3.30 24.68 18.04
CA GLU A 2 3.23 24.04 16.73
C GLU A 2 3.34 22.53 16.91
N LEU A 3 2.33 21.81 16.43
CA LEU A 3 2.32 20.35 16.42
C LEU A 3 2.91 19.88 15.09
N ARG A 4 3.93 19.02 15.16
CA ARG A 4 4.52 18.39 13.97
C ARG A 4 3.69 17.16 13.63
N VAL A 5 3.23 17.10 12.39
CA VAL A 5 2.43 15.98 11.85
C VAL A 5 3.11 15.41 10.61
N ALA A 6 2.84 14.15 10.28
CA ALA A 6 3.28 13.55 9.03
C ALA A 6 2.50 14.14 7.85
N SER A 7 3.10 14.16 6.66
CA SER A 7 2.35 14.45 5.43
C SER A 7 1.47 13.27 5.04
N LEU A 8 0.54 13.47 4.11
CA LEU A 8 -0.32 12.42 3.59
C LEU A 8 0.50 11.33 2.88
N GLU A 9 1.53 11.70 2.13
CA GLU A 9 2.42 10.78 1.41
C GLU A 9 3.20 9.90 2.38
N ARG A 10 3.76 10.52 3.43
CA ARG A 10 4.42 9.77 4.49
C ARG A 10 3.45 8.83 5.19
N THR A 11 2.25 9.32 5.49
CA THR A 11 1.20 8.52 6.16
C THR A 11 0.83 7.31 5.32
N LEU A 12 0.61 7.47 4.01
CA LEU A 12 0.31 6.38 3.06
C LEU A 12 1.36 5.27 3.15
N VAL A 13 2.64 5.64 3.10
CA VAL A 13 3.72 4.65 3.15
C VAL A 13 3.83 4.03 4.54
N ASP A 14 3.74 4.84 5.61
CA ASP A 14 3.90 4.38 6.99
C ASP A 14 2.83 3.35 7.38
N VAL A 15 1.56 3.55 7.00
CA VAL A 15 0.47 2.59 7.27
C VAL A 15 0.63 1.29 6.48
N LEU A 16 1.25 1.33 5.29
CA LEU A 16 1.54 0.13 4.50
C LEU A 16 2.81 -0.60 4.98
N ASP A 17 3.82 0.12 5.49
CA ASP A 17 5.02 -0.44 6.12
C ASP A 17 4.66 -1.17 7.43
N ARG A 18 3.84 -0.52 8.25
CA ARG A 18 3.48 -0.98 9.61
C ARG A 18 1.96 -1.07 9.80
N PRO A 19 1.27 -1.97 9.07
CA PRO A 19 -0.19 -2.09 9.15
C PRO A 19 -0.69 -2.50 10.55
N ALA A 20 0.17 -3.09 11.39
CA ALA A 20 -0.16 -3.41 12.78
C ALA A 20 -0.25 -2.18 13.70
N LEU A 21 0.23 -1.01 13.25
CA LEU A 21 0.12 0.27 13.97
C LEU A 21 -1.02 1.14 13.43
N SER A 22 -1.72 0.66 12.40
CA SER A 22 -3.01 1.18 11.94
C SER A 22 -4.13 0.27 12.47
N GLY A 23 -5.37 0.55 12.10
CA GLY A 23 -6.47 -0.38 12.31
C GLY A 23 -6.41 -1.57 11.35
N SER A 24 -7.53 -1.88 10.70
CA SER A 24 -7.62 -3.00 9.75
C SER A 24 -7.14 -2.63 8.35
N TRP A 25 -6.96 -3.61 7.47
CA TRP A 25 -6.71 -3.35 6.05
C TRP A 25 -7.86 -2.56 5.40
N GLU A 26 -9.10 -2.78 5.85
CA GLU A 26 -10.24 -1.96 5.45
C GLU A 26 -10.01 -0.50 5.81
N GLU A 27 -9.64 -0.23 7.06
CA GLU A 27 -9.44 1.14 7.54
C GLU A 27 -8.29 1.83 6.80
N ILE A 28 -7.18 1.12 6.56
CA ILE A 28 -6.09 1.62 5.72
C ILE A 28 -6.63 2.00 4.34
N TRP A 29 -7.36 1.08 3.68
CA TRP A 29 -7.84 1.29 2.33
C TRP A 29 -8.83 2.45 2.24
N ARG A 30 -9.87 2.45 3.08
CA ARG A 30 -10.89 3.51 3.12
C ARG A 30 -10.29 4.87 3.47
N SER A 31 -9.34 4.91 4.40
CA SER A 31 -8.69 6.16 4.79
C SER A 31 -7.87 6.75 3.66
N LEU A 32 -7.11 5.92 2.94
CA LEU A 32 -6.31 6.39 1.81
C LEU A 32 -7.17 6.72 0.58
N GLU A 33 -8.24 5.96 0.32
CA GLU A 33 -9.22 6.24 -0.74
C GLU A 33 -9.99 7.56 -0.49
N SER A 34 -10.08 8.03 0.77
CA SER A 34 -10.71 9.31 1.12
C SER A 34 -9.86 10.54 0.78
N VAL A 35 -8.58 10.35 0.47
CA VAL A 35 -7.64 11.43 0.13
C VAL A 35 -7.67 11.67 -1.37
N GLU A 36 -8.07 12.88 -1.78
CA GLU A 36 -8.24 13.23 -3.20
C GLU A 36 -6.93 13.36 -3.97
N PHE A 37 -5.83 13.72 -3.28
CA PHE A 37 -4.55 14.00 -3.94
C PHE A 37 -3.37 13.58 -3.08
N PHE A 38 -2.40 12.94 -3.73
CA PHE A 38 -1.07 12.67 -3.20
C PHE A 38 -0.02 13.20 -4.17
N ASP A 39 1.07 13.75 -3.61
CA ASP A 39 2.31 13.91 -4.37
C ASP A 39 2.97 12.52 -4.55
N LEU A 40 2.67 11.86 -5.68
CA LEU A 40 3.15 10.49 -5.93
C LEU A 40 4.67 10.39 -6.04
N ASP A 41 5.35 11.46 -6.44
CA ASP A 41 6.81 11.49 -6.45
C ASP A 41 7.36 11.39 -5.03
N LYS A 42 6.77 12.10 -4.07
CA LYS A 42 7.12 11.96 -2.64
C LYS A 42 6.73 10.61 -2.05
N VAL A 43 5.59 10.03 -2.46
CA VAL A 43 5.20 8.67 -2.03
C VAL A 43 6.27 7.66 -2.46
N VAL A 44 6.67 7.71 -3.74
CA VAL A 44 7.69 6.82 -4.28
C VAL A 44 9.04 7.09 -3.61
N GLU A 45 9.49 8.33 -3.54
CA GLU A 45 10.75 8.71 -2.89
C GLU A 45 10.84 8.17 -1.46
N TYR A 46 9.80 8.40 -0.65
CA TYR A 46 9.79 7.96 0.74
C TYR A 46 9.70 6.43 0.86
N ALA A 47 8.90 5.76 0.03
CA ALA A 47 8.84 4.29 0.01
C ALA A 47 10.20 3.65 -0.32
N LEU A 48 10.94 4.22 -1.27
CA LEU A 48 12.27 3.75 -1.64
C LEU A 48 13.30 4.04 -0.52
N LEU A 49 13.20 5.19 0.15
CA LEU A 49 14.07 5.59 1.26
C LEU A 49 14.04 4.59 2.43
N LEU A 50 12.89 3.95 2.68
CA LEU A 50 12.76 2.95 3.75
C LEU A 50 13.56 1.66 3.50
N GLY A 51 13.99 1.40 2.26
CA GLY A 51 14.80 0.22 1.92
C GLY A 51 14.10 -1.13 2.17
N ASN A 52 12.77 -1.13 2.29
CA ASN A 52 11.97 -2.32 2.55
C ASN A 52 11.22 -2.76 1.30
N ALA A 53 11.70 -3.81 0.64
CA ALA A 53 11.10 -4.37 -0.57
C ALA A 53 9.61 -4.74 -0.38
N THR A 54 9.22 -5.22 0.80
CA THR A 54 7.81 -5.58 1.07
C THR A 54 6.93 -4.33 1.05
N THR A 55 7.40 -3.26 1.67
CA THR A 55 6.69 -1.97 1.71
C THR A 55 6.56 -1.37 0.34
N VAL A 56 7.66 -1.39 -0.43
CA VAL A 56 7.66 -0.97 -1.85
C VAL A 56 6.60 -1.74 -2.66
N ALA A 57 6.52 -3.06 -2.49
CA ALA A 57 5.50 -3.85 -3.19
C ALA A 57 4.07 -3.54 -2.73
N LYS A 58 3.85 -3.29 -1.44
CA LYS A 58 2.52 -2.90 -0.93
C LYS A 58 2.09 -1.54 -1.47
N VAL A 59 2.99 -0.55 -1.48
CA VAL A 59 2.75 0.78 -2.06
C VAL A 59 2.46 0.64 -3.55
N GLY A 60 3.28 -0.12 -4.28
CA GLY A 60 3.07 -0.35 -5.71
C GLY A 60 1.75 -1.04 -6.02
N PHE A 61 1.38 -2.05 -5.24
CA PHE A 61 0.09 -2.71 -5.33
C PHE A 61 -1.05 -1.72 -5.08
N PHE A 62 -1.00 -0.93 -4.00
CA PHE A 62 -2.01 0.08 -3.70
C PHE A 62 -2.15 1.09 -4.84
N LEU A 63 -1.05 1.67 -5.32
CA LEU A 63 -1.08 2.66 -6.41
C LEU A 63 -1.61 2.06 -7.72
N GLU A 64 -1.26 0.81 -8.02
CA GLU A 64 -1.80 0.13 -9.21
C GLU A 64 -3.32 -0.06 -9.13
N GLN A 65 -3.86 -0.40 -7.95
CA GLN A 65 -5.31 -0.56 -7.78
C GLN A 65 -6.07 0.77 -7.92
N HIS A 66 -5.42 1.92 -7.69
CA HIS A 66 -6.04 3.25 -7.76
C HIS A 66 -5.45 4.11 -8.88
N ARG A 67 -4.99 3.46 -9.95
CA ARG A 67 -4.25 4.11 -11.03
C ARG A 67 -4.98 5.31 -11.62
N ASP A 68 -6.27 5.15 -11.93
CA ASP A 68 -7.06 6.21 -12.55
C ASP A 68 -7.40 7.32 -11.57
N GLN A 69 -7.75 6.95 -10.32
CA GLN A 69 -8.16 7.91 -9.28
C GLN A 69 -7.00 8.80 -8.84
N LEU A 70 -5.80 8.24 -8.68
CA LEU A 70 -4.61 8.96 -8.23
C LEU A 70 -3.72 9.43 -9.38
N MET A 71 -4.16 9.28 -10.63
CA MET A 71 -3.38 9.65 -11.84
C MET A 71 -1.99 9.01 -11.88
N VAL A 72 -1.90 7.72 -11.52
CA VAL A 72 -0.62 7.01 -11.40
C VAL A 72 -0.04 6.71 -12.79
N GLU A 73 1.00 7.46 -13.15
CA GLU A 73 1.80 7.19 -14.34
C GLU A 73 2.69 5.93 -14.22
N ASP A 74 3.08 5.33 -15.35
CA ASP A 74 3.95 4.14 -15.39
C ASP A 74 5.30 4.34 -14.69
N ARG A 75 5.83 5.58 -14.71
CA ARG A 75 7.10 5.92 -14.05
C ARG A 75 7.06 5.67 -12.54
N HIS A 76 5.92 5.96 -11.89
CA HIS A 76 5.75 5.74 -10.45
C HIS A 76 5.78 4.24 -10.12
N LEU A 77 5.05 3.43 -10.90
CA LEU A 77 4.98 1.98 -10.70
C LEU A 77 6.30 1.29 -11.06
N LYS A 78 7.01 1.76 -12.08
CA LYS A 78 8.28 1.16 -12.51
C LYS A 78 9.33 1.21 -11.40
N ALA A 79 9.51 2.36 -10.76
CA ALA A 79 10.48 2.52 -9.67
C ALA A 79 10.22 1.54 -8.50
N LEU A 80 8.95 1.35 -8.15
CA LEU A 80 8.54 0.43 -7.09
C LEU A 80 8.69 -1.03 -7.54
N HIS A 81 8.26 -1.36 -8.76
CA HIS A 81 8.31 -2.71 -9.29
C HIS A 81 9.73 -3.25 -9.39
N ASP A 82 10.70 -2.41 -9.77
CA ASP A 82 12.11 -2.79 -9.89
C ASP A 82 12.73 -3.19 -8.53
N LEU A 83 12.17 -2.71 -7.41
CA LEU A 83 12.62 -3.02 -6.03
C LEU A 83 11.68 -3.95 -5.25
N ARG A 84 10.66 -4.52 -5.90
CA ARG A 84 9.75 -5.48 -5.27
C ARG A 84 10.51 -6.70 -4.72
N PRO A 85 9.94 -7.45 -3.76
CA PRO A 85 10.57 -8.64 -3.20
C PRO A 85 10.91 -9.66 -4.29
N ARG A 86 12.02 -10.36 -4.12
CA ARG A 86 12.44 -11.44 -5.04
C ARG A 86 11.65 -12.73 -4.86
N GLN A 87 10.97 -12.89 -3.74
CA GLN A 87 10.17 -14.05 -3.38
C GLN A 87 8.77 -13.60 -2.92
N PRO A 88 7.74 -14.46 -3.02
CA PRO A 88 6.40 -14.14 -2.54
C PRO A 88 6.39 -13.73 -1.06
N HIS A 89 5.87 -12.53 -0.77
CA HIS A 89 5.68 -12.02 0.58
C HIS A 89 4.19 -11.89 0.88
N TYR A 90 3.78 -12.13 2.12
CA TYR A 90 2.41 -11.83 2.53
C TYR A 90 2.21 -10.32 2.69
N LEU A 91 1.11 -9.80 2.14
CA LEU A 91 0.66 -8.43 2.40
C LEU A 91 0.42 -8.25 3.90
N ASP A 92 -0.30 -9.20 4.52
CA ASP A 92 -0.44 -9.34 5.96
C ASP A 92 0.33 -10.55 6.49
N ARG A 93 1.42 -10.33 7.23
CA ARG A 93 2.20 -11.43 7.82
C ARG A 93 1.52 -12.06 9.03
N ALA A 94 0.63 -11.34 9.71
CA ALA A 94 -0.11 -11.83 10.86
C ALA A 94 -1.28 -12.73 10.43
N ARG A 95 -1.90 -12.44 9.28
CA ARG A 95 -3.00 -13.22 8.70
C ARG A 95 -2.57 -13.91 7.41
N ARG A 96 -2.13 -15.17 7.53
CA ARG A 96 -1.69 -16.04 6.42
C ARG A 96 -2.82 -16.90 5.81
N GLU A 97 -4.06 -16.49 6.00
CA GLU A 97 -5.25 -17.21 5.54
C GLU A 97 -5.46 -17.05 4.01
N SER A 98 -6.60 -17.51 3.48
CA SER A 98 -6.89 -17.55 2.04
C SER A 98 -6.61 -16.22 1.34
N GLY A 99 -5.67 -16.27 0.40
CA GLY A 99 -5.27 -15.12 -0.40
C GLY A 99 -4.89 -15.53 -1.81
N CYS A 100 -4.85 -14.56 -2.72
CA CYS A 100 -4.40 -14.78 -4.09
C CYS A 100 -2.99 -14.23 -4.27
N PHE A 101 -2.21 -14.94 -5.09
CA PHE A 101 -0.87 -14.49 -5.45
C PHE A 101 -0.93 -13.44 -6.56
N VAL A 102 -0.52 -12.22 -6.24
CA VAL A 102 -0.33 -11.12 -7.20
C VAL A 102 1.12 -11.15 -7.67
N SER A 103 1.37 -11.88 -8.76
CA SER A 103 2.72 -12.15 -9.28
C SER A 103 3.50 -10.89 -9.65
N LYS A 104 2.83 -9.85 -10.14
CA LYS A 104 3.45 -8.57 -10.49
C LYS A 104 4.17 -7.93 -9.31
N TRP A 105 3.64 -8.07 -8.09
CA TRP A 105 4.21 -7.49 -6.88
C TRP A 105 4.88 -8.51 -5.95
N ASN A 106 4.88 -9.80 -6.33
CA ASN A 106 5.28 -10.90 -5.46
C ASN A 106 4.56 -10.85 -4.10
N LEU A 107 3.25 -10.59 -4.11
CA LEU A 107 2.45 -10.49 -2.89
C LEU A 107 1.38 -11.59 -2.81
N MET A 108 1.29 -12.25 -1.67
CA MET A 108 0.10 -12.99 -1.25
C MET A 108 -0.87 -11.99 -0.61
N VAL A 109 -1.96 -11.69 -1.30
CA VAL A 109 -2.94 -10.68 -0.88
C VAL A 109 -4.21 -11.38 -0.38
N PRO A 110 -4.71 -11.06 0.84
CA PRO A 110 -5.98 -11.59 1.33
C PRO A 110 -7.14 -11.27 0.39
N ARG A 111 -8.09 -12.19 0.25
CA ARG A 111 -9.26 -12.00 -0.63
C ARG A 111 -10.07 -10.75 -0.28
N GLU A 112 -10.27 -10.47 1.00
CA GLU A 112 -10.99 -9.27 1.48
C GLU A 112 -10.41 -7.96 0.89
N VAL A 113 -9.07 -7.87 0.77
CA VAL A 113 -8.40 -6.69 0.21
C VAL A 113 -8.57 -6.62 -1.31
N LEU A 114 -8.46 -7.76 -1.99
CA LEU A 114 -8.58 -7.86 -3.46
C LEU A 114 -10.01 -7.61 -3.94
N GLU A 115 -10.97 -8.24 -3.27
CA GLU A 115 -12.38 -8.24 -3.65
C GLU A 115 -13.10 -7.02 -3.06
N ARG A 116 -12.40 -6.18 -2.27
CA ARG A 116 -12.99 -5.09 -1.47
C ARG A 116 -14.15 -5.58 -0.60
N ALA A 117 -14.09 -6.85 -0.19
CA ALA A 117 -15.11 -7.53 0.58
C ALA A 117 -14.79 -7.37 2.07
N TRP A 118 -15.00 -6.16 2.56
CA TRP A 118 -15.02 -5.87 3.98
C TRP A 118 -16.42 -6.24 4.45
N GLY A 119 -16.53 -7.26 5.31
CA GLY A 119 -17.84 -7.73 5.75
C GLY A 119 -18.70 -6.57 6.20
N GLU A 120 -19.86 -6.37 5.57
CA GLU A 120 -20.86 -5.43 6.06
C GLU A 120 -21.31 -5.94 7.43
N VAL A 121 -20.72 -5.40 8.49
CA VAL A 121 -21.43 -5.30 9.76
C VAL A 121 -22.11 -3.94 9.72
N LEU A 122 -23.39 -4.02 9.35
CA LEU A 122 -24.49 -3.05 9.49
C LEU A 122 -24.21 -1.84 10.40
#